data_AF-A0A140LBH4-F1
#
_entry.id   AF-A0A140LBH4-F1
#
_cell.length_a   1.000
_cell.length_b   1.000
_cell.length_c   1.000
_cell.angle_alpha   90.00
_cell.angle_beta   90.00
_cell.angle_gamma   90.00
#
_symmetry.space_group_name_H-M   'P 1'
#
loop_
_entity.id
_entity.type
_entity.pdbx_description
1 polymer ?
#
loop_
_entity_poly.entity_id
_entity_poly.type
_entity_poly.pdbx_seq_one_letter_code
_entity_poly.pdbx_strand_id
1 'polypeptide(L)' 'MMDKKYVIRTDASISEPMTREEAVQKAKEYDRQGISAYIISEEEGKRLKNNDFRTPKWS' A
#
# COMPACT_ATOMS: atom_id res chain seq x y z
N MET A 1 9.38 11.02 17.77
CA MET A 1 8.15 10.61 17.04
C MET A 1 8.52 9.39 16.22
N MET A 2 7.78 8.29 16.27
CA MET A 2 8.05 7.15 15.38
C MET A 2 7.76 7.57 13.95
N ASP A 3 8.73 7.38 13.06
CA ASP A 3 8.56 7.64 11.64
C ASP A 3 7.41 6.79 11.10
N LYS A 4 6.37 7.46 10.58
CA LYS A 4 5.21 6.77 10.01
C LYS A 4 5.67 6.01 8.77
N LYS A 5 5.56 4.67 8.82
CA LYS A 5 5.83 3.79 7.69
C LYS A 5 4.56 3.43 6.94
N TYR A 6 4.72 3.22 5.65
CA TYR A 6 3.66 2.88 4.71
C TYR A 6 4.01 1.60 3.98
N VAL A 7 3.01 0.89 3.48
CA VAL A 7 3.18 -0.26 2.61
C VAL A 7 2.32 -0.10 1.36
N ILE A 8 2.71 -0.78 0.29
CA ILE A 8 1.91 -0.90 -0.91
C ILE A 8 1.14 -2.21 -0.86
N ARG A 9 -0.19 -2.13 -0.96
CA ARG A 9 -1.06 -3.27 -1.20
C ARG A 9 -1.36 -3.35 -2.70
N THR A 10 -1.09 -4.49 -3.30
CA THR A 10 -1.60 -4.89 -4.61
C THR A 10 -2.60 -6.03 -4.43
N ASP A 11 -3.18 -6.50 -5.53
CA ASP A 11 -4.05 -7.68 -5.49
C ASP A 11 -3.29 -8.95 -5.09
N ALA A 12 -1.99 -9.02 -5.39
CA ALA A 12 -1.16 -10.19 -5.16
C ALA A 12 -0.41 -10.17 -3.81
N SER A 13 -0.05 -8.99 -3.30
CA SER A 13 0.88 -8.90 -2.17
C SER A 13 0.81 -7.57 -1.40
N ILE A 14 1.47 -7.56 -0.24
CA ILE A 14 1.80 -6.35 0.53
C ILE A 14 3.32 -6.22 0.54
N SER A 15 3.82 -5.01 0.25
CA SER A 15 5.26 -4.72 0.29
C SER A 15 5.80 -4.61 1.71
N GLU A 16 7.13 -4.54 1.84
CA GLU A 16 7.76 -4.14 3.09
C GLU A 16 7.43 -2.67 3.44
N PRO A 17 7.50 -2.31 4.75
CA PRO A 17 7.30 -0.94 5.22
C PRO A 17 8.38 0.02 4.70
N MET A 18 7.95 1.15 4.14
CA MET A 18 8.80 2.18 3.54
C MET A 18 8.34 3.59 3.96
N THR A 19 9.15 4.59 3.61
CA THR A 19 8.80 6.00 3.81
C THR A 19 7.65 6.45 2.90
N ARG A 20 7.10 7.64 3.17
CA ARG A 20 6.03 8.20 2.34
C ARG A 20 6.51 8.48 0.92
N GLU A 21 7.71 9.05 0.75
CA GLU A 21 8.26 9.33 -0.58
C GLU A 21 8.43 8.04 -1.40
N GLU A 22 8.98 6.99 -0.79
CA GLU A 22 9.17 5.69 -1.44
C GLU A 22 7.83 5.07 -1.84
N ALA A 23 6.82 5.13 -0.96
CA ALA A 23 5.49 4.60 -1.28
C ALA A 23 4.86 5.33 -2.47
N VAL A 24 5.00 6.66 -2.55
CA VAL A 24 4.49 7.43 -3.69
C VAL A 24 5.22 7.08 -4.99
N GLN A 25 6.55 6.94 -4.94
CA GLN A 25 7.32 6.54 -6.13
C GLN A 25 6.91 5.15 -6.62
N LYS A 26 6.79 4.20 -5.69
CA LYS A 26 6.42 2.82 -6.02
C LYS A 26 4.99 2.69 -6.54
N ALA A 27 4.04 3.46 -5.98
CA ALA A 27 2.67 3.51 -6.49
C ALA A 27 2.62 4.03 -7.94
N LYS A 28 3.41 5.06 -8.27
CA LYS A 28 3.52 5.57 -9.65
C LYS A 28 4.15 4.56 -10.60
N GLU A 29 5.13 3.80 -10.12
CA GLU A 29 5.77 2.74 -10.90
C GLU A 29 4.77 1.62 -11.23
N TYR A 30 3.97 1.20 -10.25
CA TYR A 30 2.91 0.21 -10.46
C TYR A 30 1.81 0.70 -11.41
N ASP A 31 1.39 1.95 -11.27
CA ASP A 31 0.42 2.58 -12.18
C ASP A 31 0.90 2.55 -13.64
N ARG A 32 2.19 2.87 -13.87
CA ARG A 32 2.82 2.77 -15.20
C ARG A 32 2.86 1.34 -15.76
N GLN A 33 2.82 0.33 -14.89
CA GLN A 33 2.78 -1.09 -15.26
C GLN A 33 1.34 -1.62 -15.37
N GLY A 34 0.32 -0.79 -15.15
CA GLY A 34 -1.08 -1.19 -15.14
C GLY A 34 -1.48 -1.99 -13.89
N ILE A 35 -0.69 -1.92 -12.83
CA ILE A 35 -0.93 -2.64 -11.57
C ILE A 35 -1.68 -1.73 -10.61
N SER A 36 -2.86 -2.16 -10.17
CA SER A 36 -3.60 -1.48 -9.11
C SER A 36 -2.87 -1.61 -7.77
N ALA A 37 -2.44 -0.46 -7.23
CA ALA A 37 -1.64 -0.37 -6.02
C ALA A 37 -2.21 0.69 -5.08
N TYR A 38 -2.28 0.36 -3.79
CA TYR A 38 -2.80 1.24 -2.74
C TYR A 38 -1.71 1.51 -1.70
N ILE A 39 -1.47 2.79 -1.40
CA ILE A 39 -0.65 3.19 -0.26
C ILE A 39 -1.52 3.10 0.99
N ILE A 40 -1.10 2.28 1.95
CA ILE A 40 -1.76 2.13 3.26
C ILE A 40 -0.73 2.25 4.38
N SER A 41 -1.18 2.51 5.62
CA SER A 41 -0.29 2.51 6.78
C SER A 41 0.25 1.11 7.06
N GLU A 42 1.41 1.02 7.71
CA GLU A 42 1.96 -0.27 8.16
C GLU A 42 0.96 -1.04 9.05
N GLU A 43 0.24 -0.34 9.93
CA GLU A 43 -0.78 -0.92 10.79
C GLU A 43 -1.92 -1.56 9.98
N GLU A 44 -2.38 -0.86 8.95
CA GLU A 44 -3.40 -1.39 8.04
C GLU A 44 -2.86 -2.61 7.28
N GLY A 45 -1.62 -2.55 6.78
CA GLY A 45 -0.97 -3.70 6.15
C GLY A 45 -0.92 -4.94 7.05
N LYS A 46 -0.68 -4.77 8.36
CA LYS A 46 -0.73 -5.85 9.35
C LYS A 46 -2.15 -6.37 9.55
N ARG A 47 -3.16 -5.48 9.63
CA ARG A 47 -4.59 -5.86 9.72
C ARG A 47 -5.04 -6.72 8.53
N LEU A 48 -4.57 -6.38 7.33
CA LEU A 48 -4.94 -7.05 6.09
C LEU A 48 -4.37 -8.46 5.91
N LYS A 49 -3.39 -8.88 6.73
CA LYS A 49 -3.00 -10.30 6.80
C LYS A 49 -4.16 -11.21 7.25
N ASN A 50 -5.20 -10.63 7.86
CA ASN A 50 -6.43 -11.31 8.25
C ASN A 50 -7.55 -11.21 7.20
N ASN A 51 -7.23 -10.82 5.96
CA ASN A 51 -8.06 -10.94 4.75
C ASN A 51 -9.26 -9.97 4.55
N ASP A 52 -9.36 -8.88 5.32
CA ASP A 52 -10.45 -7.87 5.22
C ASP A 52 -10.01 -6.54 4.56
N PHE A 53 -9.53 -6.57 3.31
CA PHE A 53 -9.27 -5.33 2.56
C PHE A 53 -10.57 -4.79 1.96
N ARG A 54 -11.04 -3.66 2.49
CA ARG A 54 -12.17 -2.92 1.91
C ARG A 54 -11.62 -2.03 0.80
N THR A 55 -11.57 -2.55 -0.42
CA THR A 55 -11.13 -1.80 -1.59
C THR A 55 -11.94 -0.50 -1.70
N PRO A 56 -11.30 0.68 -1.67
CA PRO A 56 -12.00 1.95 -1.85
C PRO A 56 -12.70 1.96 -3.21
N LYS A 57 -14.01 2.21 -3.21
CA LYS A 57 -14.75 2.48 -4.45
C LYS A 57 -14.70 3.97 -4.72
N TRP A 58 -14.09 4.36 -5.83
CA TRP A 58 -14.19 5.72 -6.35
C TRP A 58 -15.30 5.71 -7.39
N SER A 59 -16.50 6.08 -6.95
CA SER A 59 -17.67 6.31 -7.81
C SER A 59 -17.91 7.80 -7.95
#